data_AF-A0A1U7NRA1-F1
#
_entry.id   AF-A0A1U7NRA1-F1
#
_cell.length_a   1.000
_cell.length_b   1.000
_cell.length_c   1.000
_cell.angle_alpha   90.00
_cell.angle_beta   90.00
_cell.angle_gamma   90.00
#
_symmetry.space_group_name_H-M   'P 1'
#
loop_
_entity.id
_entity.type
_entity.pdbx_description
1 polymer ?
#
loop_
_entity_poly.entity_id
_entity_poly.type
_entity_poly.pdbx_seq_one_letter_code
_entity_poly.pdbx_strand_id
1 'polypeptide(L)'
;MRLNGEQRAEIEKWARRVVQMREHLLVQNAKTTLTDLYNEVVRLKETPDDAHPVAALVTAHAQLDSAVAAAYDWAWLLAEDELLARLLALNLERAGG
;
A
#
# COMPACT_ATOMS: atom_id res chain seq x y z
N MET A 1 18.28 4.35 -6.45
CA MET A 1 17.31 5.29 -5.84
C MET A 1 17.71 5.56 -4.41
N ARG A 2 17.92 6.82 -4.03
CA ARG A 2 18.23 7.22 -2.66
C ARG A 2 17.07 8.06 -2.14
N LEU A 3 16.27 7.49 -1.24
CA LEU A 3 15.17 8.22 -0.59
C LEU A 3 15.71 9.41 0.19
N ASN A 4 15.08 10.58 0.02
CA ASN A 4 15.31 11.73 0.89
C ASN A 4 14.64 11.51 2.27
N GLY A 5 14.92 12.39 3.24
CA GLY A 5 14.42 12.24 4.61
C GLY A 5 12.90 12.31 4.72
N GLU A 6 12.27 13.17 3.92
CA GLU A 6 10.82 13.37 3.89
C GLU A 6 10.10 12.15 3.29
N GLN A 7 10.57 11.62 2.17
CA GLN A 7 10.06 10.42 1.53
C GLN A 7 10.14 9.21 2.48
N ARG A 8 11.24 9.04 3.23
CA ARG A 8 11.36 7.98 4.24
C ARG A 8 10.33 8.15 5.35
N ALA A 9 10.19 9.37 5.87
CA ALA A 9 9.26 9.65 6.95
C ALA A 9 7.80 9.40 6.53
N GLU A 10 7.42 9.77 5.31
CA GLU A 10 6.05 9.57 4.81
C GLU A 10 5.75 8.07 4.57
N ILE A 11 6.69 7.32 3.98
CA ILE A 11 6.56 5.86 3.84
C ILE A 11 6.47 5.21 5.22
N GLU A 12 7.32 5.61 6.17
CA GLU A 12 7.33 5.06 7.53
C GLU A 12 6.00 5.31 8.25
N LYS A 13 5.47 6.54 8.17
CA LYS A 13 4.18 6.93 8.76
C LYS A 13 3.06 6.02 8.29
N TRP A 14 2.93 5.80 6.98
CA TRP A 14 1.86 4.96 6.43
C TRP A 14 2.11 3.48 6.66
N ALA A 15 3.36 3.01 6.62
CA ALA A 15 3.71 1.63 6.98
C ALA A 15 3.33 1.31 8.43
N ARG A 16 3.64 2.21 9.38
CA ARG A 16 3.23 2.08 10.78
C ARG A 16 1.72 2.09 10.92
N ARG A 17 1.02 2.96 10.18
CA ARG A 17 -0.44 3.01 10.20
C ARG A 17 -1.06 1.69 9.75
N VAL A 18 -0.54 1.08 8.67
CA VAL A 18 -1.01 -0.23 8.17
C VAL A 18 -0.86 -1.31 9.24
N VAL A 19 0.30 -1.39 9.91
CA VAL A 19 0.52 -2.35 11.00
C VAL A 19 -0.45 -2.11 12.16
N GLN A 20 -0.58 -0.86 12.61
CA GLN A 20 -1.49 -0.49 13.70
C GLN A 20 -2.94 -0.90 13.40
N MET A 21 -3.40 -0.74 12.15
CA MET A 21 -4.76 -1.10 11.77
C MET A 21 -4.96 -2.62 11.72
N ARG A 22 -4.00 -3.38 11.21
CA ARG A 22 -4.06 -4.85 11.25
C ARG A 22 -4.15 -5.36 12.68
N GLU A 23 -3.28 -4.87 13.57
CA GLU A 23 -3.28 -5.26 14.98
C GLU A 23 -4.62 -4.93 15.65
N HIS A 24 -5.14 -3.73 15.44
CA HIS A 24 -6.43 -3.30 15.99
C HIS A 24 -7.58 -4.22 15.54
N LEU A 25 -7.67 -4.52 14.23
CA LEU A 25 -8.73 -5.33 13.65
C LEU A 25 -8.65 -6.80 14.09
N LEU A 26 -7.43 -7.36 14.20
CA LEU A 26 -7.23 -8.72 14.69
C LEU A 26 -7.63 -8.88 16.16
N VAL A 27 -7.37 -7.87 16.99
CA VAL A 27 -7.75 -7.88 18.42
C VAL A 27 -9.27 -7.75 18.61
N GLN A 28 -9.96 -7.02 17.73
CA GLN A 28 -11.41 -6.83 17.81
C GLN A 28 -12.21 -8.13 17.59
N ASN A 29 -11.67 -9.08 16.81
CA ASN A 29 -12.33 -10.36 16.58
C ASN A 29 -11.30 -11.48 16.48
N ALA A 30 -11.19 -12.27 17.54
CA ALA A 30 -10.22 -13.37 17.69
C ALA A 30 -10.32 -14.48 16.62
N LYS A 31 -11.41 -14.55 15.84
CA LYS A 31 -11.53 -15.50 14.71
C LYS A 31 -11.00 -14.94 13.39
N THR A 32 -10.75 -13.64 13.32
CA THR A 32 -10.31 -12.97 12.10
C THR A 32 -8.84 -13.26 11.86
N THR A 33 -8.51 -13.70 10.66
CA THR A 33 -7.14 -13.89 10.22
C THR A 33 -6.67 -12.72 9.35
N LEU A 34 -5.36 -12.61 9.11
CA LEU A 34 -4.84 -11.67 8.12
C LEU A 34 -5.44 -11.92 6.73
N THR A 35 -5.61 -13.19 6.34
CA THR A 35 -6.22 -13.54 5.05
C THR A 35 -7.63 -12.99 4.94
N ASP A 36 -8.45 -13.11 5.99
CA ASP A 36 -9.79 -12.54 6.00
C ASP A 36 -9.75 -11.02 5.84
N LEU A 37 -8.88 -10.32 6.60
CA LEU A 37 -8.72 -8.86 6.47
C LEU A 37 -8.34 -8.43 5.05
N TYR A 38 -7.50 -9.19 4.37
CA TYR A 38 -7.09 -8.84 3.01
C TYR A 38 -8.14 -9.16 1.96
N ASN A 39 -8.95 -10.21 2.17
CA ASN A 39 -10.13 -10.45 1.33
C ASN A 39 -11.10 -9.26 1.42
N GLU A 40 -11.31 -8.73 2.63
CA GLU A 40 -12.11 -7.53 2.87
C GLU A 40 -11.50 -6.29 2.20
N VAL A 41 -10.17 -6.09 2.27
CA VAL A 41 -9.47 -4.99 1.59
C VAL A 41 -9.69 -5.06 0.08
N VAL A 42 -9.55 -6.24 -0.53
CA VAL A 42 -9.76 -6.43 -1.98
C VAL A 42 -11.21 -6.11 -2.34
N ARG A 43 -12.18 -6.66 -1.61
CA ARG A 43 -13.60 -6.37 -1.86
C ARG A 43 -13.92 -4.88 -1.76
N LEU A 44 -13.40 -4.20 -0.73
CA LEU A 44 -13.65 -2.76 -0.53
C LEU A 44 -12.96 -1.87 -1.56
N LYS A 45 -11.88 -2.33 -2.21
CA LYS A 45 -11.30 -1.62 -3.35
C LYS A 45 -12.22 -1.66 -4.57
N GLU A 46 -12.96 -2.76 -4.76
CA GLU A 46 -13.92 -2.91 -5.88
C GLU A 46 -15.27 -2.27 -5.57
N THR A 47 -15.75 -2.43 -4.34
CA THR A 47 -17.03 -1.90 -3.85
C THR A 47 -16.80 -1.11 -2.57
N PRO A 48 -16.53 0.20 -2.67
CA PRO A 48 -16.21 1.04 -1.51
C PRO A 48 -17.37 1.11 -0.50
N ASP A 49 -17.02 0.96 0.77
CA ASP A 49 -17.89 1.19 1.93
C ASP A 49 -17.06 1.83 3.05
N ASP A 50 -17.17 3.15 3.18
CA ASP A 50 -16.40 3.93 4.16
C ASP A 50 -16.80 3.64 5.61
N ALA A 51 -17.98 3.06 5.85
CA ALA A 51 -18.43 2.66 7.19
C ALA A 51 -17.85 1.31 7.63
N HIS A 52 -17.27 0.53 6.70
CA HIS A 52 -16.73 -0.77 7.01
C HIS A 52 -15.48 -0.65 7.93
N PRO A 53 -15.33 -1.48 8.97
CA PRO A 53 -14.18 -1.42 9.88
C PRO A 53 -12.80 -1.50 9.18
N VAL A 54 -12.74 -2.22 8.05
CA VAL A 54 -11.54 -2.41 7.23
C VAL A 54 -11.25 -1.23 6.29
N ALA A 55 -12.18 -0.29 6.08
CA ALA A 55 -12.00 0.84 5.17
C ALA A 55 -10.77 1.70 5.49
N ALA A 56 -10.48 1.90 6.78
CA ALA A 56 -9.28 2.61 7.22
C ALA A 56 -7.96 1.91 6.81
N LEU A 57 -7.97 0.58 6.69
CA LEU A 57 -6.83 -0.20 6.21
C LEU A 57 -6.66 -0.05 4.69
N VAL A 58 -7.76 0.03 3.93
CA VAL A 58 -7.73 0.31 2.48
C VAL A 58 -7.08 1.67 2.21
N THR A 59 -7.52 2.71 2.93
CA THR A 59 -6.95 4.06 2.81
C THR A 59 -5.48 4.08 3.20
N ALA A 60 -5.09 3.42 4.30
CA ALA A 60 -3.70 3.35 4.71
C ALA A 60 -2.80 2.68 3.66
N HIS A 61 -3.31 1.65 2.97
CA HIS A 61 -2.62 1.02 1.85
C HIS A 61 -2.50 1.97 0.65
N ALA A 62 -3.57 2.65 0.24
CA ALA A 62 -3.54 3.59 -0.88
C ALA A 62 -2.55 4.75 -0.65
N GLN A 63 -2.45 5.22 0.59
CA GLN A 63 -1.50 6.28 0.97
C GLN A 63 -0.06 5.77 1.00
N LEU A 64 0.16 4.54 1.48
CA LEU A 64 1.48 3.91 1.42
C LEU A 64 1.94 3.73 -0.03
N ASP A 65 1.06 3.23 -0.91
CA ASP A 65 1.35 3.03 -2.33
C ASP A 65 1.66 4.37 -3.02
N SER A 66 0.90 5.43 -2.71
CA SER A 66 1.17 6.79 -3.19
C SER A 66 2.54 7.31 -2.73
N ALA A 67 2.90 7.10 -1.47
CA ALA A 67 4.19 7.53 -0.92
C ALA A 67 5.36 6.76 -1.56
N VAL A 68 5.17 5.46 -1.84
CA VAL A 68 6.15 4.64 -2.55
C VAL A 68 6.28 5.09 -4.00
N ALA A 69 5.19 5.34 -4.72
CA ALA A 69 5.22 5.85 -6.09
C ALA A 69 5.96 7.18 -6.19
N ALA A 70 5.66 8.12 -5.29
CA ALA A 70 6.37 9.40 -5.20
C ALA A 70 7.88 9.25 -4.95
N ALA A 71 8.28 8.18 -4.27
CA ALA A 71 9.70 7.89 -4.04
C ALA A 71 10.45 7.44 -5.29
N TYR A 72 9.73 6.87 -6.26
CA TYR A 72 10.24 6.56 -7.60
C TYR A 72 10.05 7.71 -8.60
N ASP A 73 9.58 8.89 -8.15
CA ASP A 73 9.13 9.99 -9.00
C ASP A 73 8.03 9.56 -9.98
N TRP A 74 7.18 8.61 -9.58
CA TRP A 74 6.05 8.14 -10.36
C TRP A 74 4.74 8.79 -9.89
N ALA A 75 3.83 9.03 -10.83
CA ALA A 75 2.47 9.44 -10.50
C ALA A 75 1.70 8.28 -9.84
N TRP A 76 0.64 8.61 -9.11
CA TRP A 76 -0.32 7.66 -8.54
C TRP A 76 -1.72 8.20 -8.80
N LEU A 77 -2.71 7.42 -9.23
CA LEU A 77 -2.75 5.97 -9.46
C LEU A 77 -2.10 5.54 -10.79
N LEU A 78 -1.43 4.38 -10.79
CA LEU A 78 -0.91 3.75 -12.01
C LEU A 78 -1.79 2.56 -12.39
N ALA A 79 -2.03 2.36 -13.68
CA ALA A 79 -2.58 1.11 -14.17
C ALA A 79 -1.57 -0.03 -13.93
N GLU A 80 -2.05 -1.26 -13.74
CA GLU A 80 -1.20 -2.41 -13.45
C GLU A 80 -0.14 -2.65 -14.53
N ASP A 81 -0.56 -2.62 -15.81
CA ASP A 81 0.35 -2.77 -16.95
C ASP A 81 1.42 -1.67 -16.99
N GLU A 82 1.05 -0.43 -16.64
CA GLU A 82 1.99 0.68 -16.57
C GLU A 82 3.01 0.50 -15.44
N LEU A 83 2.53 0.08 -14.26
CA LEU A 83 3.40 -0.23 -13.12
C LEU A 83 4.39 -1.34 -13.47
N LEU A 84 3.92 -2.42 -14.10
CA LEU A 84 4.75 -3.55 -14.53
C LEU A 84 5.79 -3.13 -15.56
N ALA A 85 5.41 -2.32 -16.56
CA ALA A 85 6.34 -1.82 -17.56
C ALA A 85 7.45 -0.95 -16.95
N ARG A 86 7.10 -0.04 -16.02
CA ARG A 86 8.06 0.81 -15.31
C ARG A 86 9.02 -0.01 -14.43
N LEU A 87 8.50 -1.01 -13.71
CA LEU A 87 9.30 -1.91 -12.89
C LEU A 87 10.26 -2.77 -13.74
N LEU A 88 9.79 -3.27 -14.89
CA LEU A 88 10.62 -4.04 -15.81
C LEU A 88 11.76 -3.18 -16.38
N ALA A 89 11.47 -1.97 -16.85
CA ALA A 89 12.50 -1.04 -17.35
C ALA A 89 13.57 -0.77 -16.28
N LEU A 90 13.16 -0.45 -15.06
CA LEU A 90 14.07 -0.24 -13.93
C LEU A 90 14.92 -1.48 -13.61
N ASN A 91 14.34 -2.68 -13.72
CA ASN A 91 15.07 -3.92 -13.50
C ASN A 91 16.13 -4.15 -14.58
N LEU A 92 15.79 -3.92 -15.85
CA LEU A 92 16.72 -4.04 -16.97
C LEU A 92 17.89 -3.04 -16.86
N GLU A 93 17.60 -1.80 -16.48
CA GLU A 93 18.63 -0.78 -16.20
C GLU A 93 19.62 -1.19 -15.10
N ARG A 94 19.12 -1.87 -14.05
CA ARG A 94 19.95 -2.33 -12.93
C ARG A 94 20.70 -3.63 -13.20
N ALA A 95 20.13 -4.53 -14.00
CA ALA A 95 20.72 -5.83 -14.30
C ALA A 95 21.78 -5.76 -15.41
N GLY A 96 21.72 -4.76 -16.28
CA GLY A 96 22.68 -4.52 -17.36
C GLY A 96 23.82 -3.55 -17.01
N GLY A 97 23.91 -3.09 -15.75
CA GLY A 97 24.95 -2.19 -15.23
C GLY A 97 25.99 -2.91 -14.36
#